data_AF-A0A3M1H185-F1
#
_entry.id   AF-A0A3M1H185-F1
#
_cell.length_a   1.000
_cell.length_b   1.000
_cell.length_c   1.000
_cell.angle_alpha   90.00
_cell.angle_beta   90.00
_cell.angle_gamma   90.00
#
_symmetry.space_group_name_H-M   'P 1'
#
loop_
_entity.id
_entity.type
_entity.pdbx_description
1 polymer ?
#
loop_
_entity_poly.entity_id
_entity_poly.type
_entity_poly.pdbx_seq_one_letter_code
_entity_poly.pdbx_strand_id
1 'polypeptide(L)'
;MKGQDWKDWQTRRTRRPRRIEEPKSLEIGFPIVWVLLGALSGLLVIGLIGLGVVNIVRKQAITPTPTAIPGIAPTNPVVEATAPPQPATPTIPPVVTLEPTETPTPTPSPEPTPPEALAAGVYARVVGTEGAGLSVRGGPGTNNARISVAAEDSVVLILDGPRADENQQDFVWWFVRDESGVEGWVVQDFLQPTLPPEQGQ
;
A
#
# COMPACT_ATOMS: atom_id res chain seq x y z
N MET A 1 39.72 32.72 -81.22
CA MET A 1 40.48 33.17 -80.03
C MET A 1 39.64 32.85 -78.78
N LYS A 2 39.79 31.66 -78.20
CA LYS A 2 39.16 31.23 -76.93
C LYS A 2 40.20 30.42 -76.18
N GLY A 3 40.74 30.93 -75.08
CA GLY A 3 41.79 30.23 -74.34
C GLY A 3 42.28 30.91 -73.06
N GLN A 4 41.64 31.98 -72.57
CA GLN A 4 42.10 32.69 -71.37
C GLN A 4 41.17 32.57 -70.15
N ASP A 5 39.97 32.01 -70.28
CA ASP A 5 39.00 31.93 -69.16
C ASP A 5 39.18 30.68 -68.27
N TRP A 6 40.03 29.74 -68.66
CA TRP A 6 40.25 28.47 -67.94
C TRP A 6 41.12 28.63 -66.68
N LYS A 7 41.91 29.71 -66.56
CA LYS A 7 42.89 29.85 -65.48
C LYS A 7 42.32 30.43 -64.18
N ASP A 8 41.13 31.03 -64.21
CA ASP A 8 40.56 31.73 -63.04
C ASP A 8 39.67 30.85 -62.14
N TRP A 9 39.34 29.62 -62.55
CA TRP A 9 38.49 28.73 -61.72
C TRP A 9 39.27 28.01 -60.60
N GLN A 10 40.60 27.89 -60.69
CA GLN A 10 41.38 27.10 -59.72
C GLN A 10 41.67 27.80 -58.38
N THR A 11 41.33 29.07 -58.20
CA THR A 11 41.66 29.82 -56.97
C THR A 11 40.51 29.91 -55.94
N ARG A 12 39.35 29.30 -56.20
CA ARG A 12 38.19 29.33 -55.26
C ARG A 12 38.06 28.11 -54.34
N ARG A 13 39.16 27.51 -53.85
CA ARG A 13 39.06 26.32 -52.96
C ARG A 13 39.99 26.31 -51.74
N THR A 14 40.32 27.45 -51.15
CA THR A 14 41.10 27.46 -49.89
C THR A 14 40.63 28.52 -48.89
N ARG A 15 39.32 28.64 -48.66
CA ARG A 15 38.86 29.16 -47.35
C ARG A 15 39.05 28.07 -46.33
N ARG A 16 40.18 28.10 -45.60
CA ARG A 16 40.36 27.27 -44.40
C ARG A 16 39.18 27.54 -43.45
N PRO A 17 38.46 26.51 -42.96
CA PRO A 17 37.51 26.72 -41.89
C PRO A 17 38.27 27.32 -40.71
N ARG A 18 37.76 28.44 -40.17
CA ARG A 18 38.23 29.03 -38.93
C ARG A 18 38.16 27.91 -37.89
N ARG A 19 39.33 27.45 -37.42
CA ARG A 19 39.45 26.53 -36.29
C ARG A 19 38.64 27.16 -35.16
N ILE A 20 37.47 26.62 -34.90
CA ILE A 20 36.70 26.95 -33.71
C ILE A 20 37.62 26.52 -32.57
N GLU A 21 38.05 27.47 -31.77
CA GLU A 21 38.74 27.17 -30.52
C GLU A 21 37.78 26.29 -29.73
N GLU A 22 38.10 25.00 -29.62
CA GLU A 22 37.37 24.12 -28.71
C GLU A 22 37.41 24.79 -27.34
N PRO A 23 36.26 25.07 -26.69
CA PRO A 23 36.29 25.56 -25.33
C PRO A 23 37.06 24.52 -24.54
N LYS A 24 38.22 24.92 -23.99
CA LYS A 24 39.11 24.07 -23.18
C LYS A 24 38.25 23.08 -22.43
N SER A 25 38.22 21.85 -22.90
CA SER A 25 37.69 20.74 -22.14
C SER A 25 38.40 20.87 -20.81
N LEU A 26 37.66 21.17 -19.74
CA LEU A 26 38.17 20.94 -18.41
C LEU A 26 38.37 19.43 -18.35
N GLU A 27 39.54 18.96 -18.79
CA GLU A 27 40.10 17.68 -18.37
C GLU A 27 40.30 17.81 -16.87
N ILE A 28 39.19 17.67 -16.14
CA ILE A 28 39.18 17.47 -14.70
C ILE A 28 39.93 16.16 -14.55
N GLY A 29 41.22 16.27 -14.19
CA GLY A 29 42.12 15.14 -14.13
C GLY A 29 41.46 13.98 -13.38
N PHE A 30 41.62 12.78 -13.94
CA PHE A 30 41.05 11.52 -13.49
C PHE A 30 41.00 11.30 -11.95
N PRO A 31 41.93 11.78 -11.08
CA PRO A 31 41.77 11.66 -9.62
C PRO A 31 40.80 12.65 -8.95
N ILE A 32 40.58 13.83 -9.53
CA ILE A 32 39.76 14.90 -8.91
C ILE A 32 38.28 14.55 -8.95
N VAL A 33 37.83 13.89 -10.03
CA VAL A 33 36.44 13.42 -10.16
C VAL A 33 36.09 12.43 -9.05
N TRP A 34 36.97 11.48 -8.73
CA TRP A 34 36.74 10.51 -7.66
C TRP A 34 36.72 11.14 -6.26
N VAL A 35 37.54 12.17 -6.02
CA VAL A 35 37.54 12.92 -4.76
C VAL A 35 36.24 13.70 -4.59
N LEU A 36 35.77 14.39 -5.65
CA LEU A 36 34.51 15.13 -5.61
C LEU A 36 33.30 14.18 -5.47
N LEU A 37 33.33 13.03 -6.14
CA LEU A 37 32.28 12.02 -6.04
C LEU A 37 32.22 11.40 -4.64
N GLY A 38 33.38 11.10 -4.04
CA GLY A 38 33.48 10.62 -2.66
C GLY A 38 33.03 11.65 -1.63
N ALA A 39 33.42 12.91 -1.79
CA ALA A 39 33.01 14.01 -0.90
C ALA A 39 31.49 14.27 -0.98
N LEU A 40 30.92 14.26 -2.20
CA LEU A 40 29.49 14.43 -2.41
C LEU A 40 28.68 13.27 -1.82
N SER A 41 29.17 12.04 -1.97
CA SER A 41 28.58 10.84 -1.35
C SER A 41 28.60 10.92 0.17
N GLY A 42 29.73 11.32 0.78
CA GLY A 42 29.85 11.49 2.23
C GLY A 42 28.87 12.53 2.79
N LEU A 43 28.73 13.68 2.12
CA LEU A 43 27.78 14.72 2.52
C LEU A 43 26.32 14.29 2.39
N LEU A 44 25.98 13.53 1.33
CA LEU A 44 24.65 12.96 1.15
C LEU A 44 24.29 12.00 2.30
N VAL A 45 25.21 11.11 2.69
CA VAL A 45 24.98 10.15 3.78
C VAL A 45 24.79 10.86 5.12
N ILE A 46 25.62 11.86 5.43
CA ILE A 46 25.48 12.67 6.66
C ILE A 46 24.13 13.41 6.66
N GLY A 47 23.73 13.98 5.52
CA GLY A 47 22.44 14.65 5.36
C GLY A 47 21.25 13.70 5.58
N LEU A 48 21.29 12.49 5.02
CA LEU A 48 20.23 11.49 5.17
C LEU A 48 20.13 10.96 6.60
N ILE A 49 21.26 10.74 7.28
CA ILE A 49 21.28 10.34 8.69
C ILE A 49 20.70 11.47 9.56
N GLY A 50 21.12 12.71 9.34
CA GLY A 50 20.58 13.86 10.05
C GLY A 50 19.07 14.04 9.85
N LEU A 51 18.59 13.91 8.61
CA LEU A 51 17.17 13.99 8.27
C LEU A 51 16.37 12.84 8.90
N GLY A 52 16.93 11.62 8.92
CA GLY A 52 16.34 10.46 9.57
C GLY A 52 16.15 10.65 11.08
N VAL A 53 17.16 11.18 11.76
CA VAL A 53 17.10 11.47 13.20
C VAL A 53 16.04 12.53 13.53
N VAL A 54 15.97 13.61 12.73
CA VAL A 54 14.96 14.67 12.91
C VAL A 54 13.53 14.11 12.71
N ASN A 55 13.33 13.23 11.73
CA ASN A 55 12.03 12.64 11.47
C ASN A 55 11.58 11.67 12.60
N ILE A 56 12.54 10.95 13.21
CA ILE A 56 12.26 10.08 14.37
C ILE A 56 11.84 10.91 15.59
N VAL A 57 12.54 12.01 15.89
CA VAL A 57 12.18 12.89 17.03
C VAL A 57 10.82 13.56 16.82
N ARG A 58 10.46 13.92 15.58
CA ARG A 58 9.13 14.48 15.26
C ARG A 58 7.98 13.47 15.38
N LYS A 59 8.26 12.16 15.30
CA LYS A 59 7.25 11.08 15.37
C LYS A 59 7.00 10.54 16.78
N GLN A 60 7.69 11.03 17.81
CA GLN A 60 7.39 10.66 19.19
C GLN A 60 6.15 11.41 19.67
N ALA A 61 4.98 10.86 19.35
CA ALA A 61 3.70 11.26 19.92
C ALA A 61 3.69 10.89 21.41
N ILE A 62 3.43 11.90 22.23
CA ILE A 62 3.23 11.86 23.68
C ILE A 62 2.07 10.92 24.02
N THR A 63 2.36 9.83 24.73
CA THR A 63 1.37 8.87 25.24
C THR A 63 0.36 9.58 26.16
N PRO A 64 -0.94 9.63 25.85
CA PRO A 64 -1.93 10.08 26.83
C PRO A 64 -2.05 9.02 27.92
N THR A 65 -1.73 9.41 29.15
CA THR A 65 -1.97 8.62 30.37
C THR A 65 -3.47 8.34 30.53
N PRO A 66 -3.92 7.09 30.66
CA PRO A 66 -5.30 6.81 31.04
C PRO A 66 -5.52 7.26 32.49
N THR A 67 -6.33 8.30 32.69
CA THR A 67 -6.83 8.69 34.01
C THR A 67 -7.81 7.63 34.50
N ALA A 68 -7.37 6.75 35.40
CA ALA A 68 -8.27 5.91 36.18
C ALA A 68 -8.99 6.77 37.24
N ILE A 69 -10.33 6.74 37.25
CA ILE A 69 -11.14 7.28 38.35
C ILE A 69 -11.65 6.11 39.21
N PRO A 70 -11.40 6.11 40.53
CA PRO A 70 -11.93 5.14 41.49
C PRO A 70 -13.28 5.57 42.13
N GLY A 71 -14.15 4.58 42.42
CA GLY A 71 -15.35 4.70 43.28
C GLY A 71 -16.64 5.01 42.49
N ILE A 72 -17.81 4.38 42.71
CA ILE A 72 -18.52 4.14 43.98
C ILE A 72 -19.42 2.88 43.88
N ALA A 73 -19.60 2.21 45.01
CA ALA A 73 -20.26 0.92 45.28
C ALA A 73 -21.82 0.90 45.12
N PRO A 74 -22.48 -0.28 45.23
CA PRO A 74 -23.86 -0.50 44.82
C PRO A 74 -24.87 0.03 45.85
N THR A 75 -26.00 0.58 45.39
CA THR A 75 -27.13 0.95 46.26
C THR A 75 -28.40 0.24 45.77
N ASN A 76 -28.74 -0.87 46.43
CA ASN A 76 -30.09 -1.40 46.41
C ASN A 76 -30.96 -0.55 47.35
N PRO A 77 -32.20 -0.22 46.97
CA PRO A 77 -33.27 -0.10 47.95
C PRO A 77 -34.15 -1.36 47.94
N VAL A 78 -34.22 -1.98 49.10
CA VAL A 78 -35.27 -2.89 49.56
C VAL A 78 -36.61 -2.17 49.46
N VAL A 79 -37.61 -2.80 48.82
CA VAL A 79 -39.02 -2.55 49.11
C VAL A 79 -39.70 -3.91 49.29
N GLU A 80 -39.89 -4.24 50.55
CA GLU A 80 -40.79 -5.25 51.07
C GLU A 80 -42.23 -4.77 50.87
N ALA A 81 -43.04 -5.54 50.15
CA ALA A 81 -44.48 -5.32 50.04
C ALA A 81 -45.19 -6.66 50.29
N THR A 82 -45.55 -6.86 51.56
CA THR A 82 -46.49 -7.88 52.03
C THR A 82 -47.88 -7.63 51.44
N ALA A 83 -48.46 -8.65 50.77
CA ALA A 83 -49.90 -8.73 50.51
C ALA A 83 -50.40 -10.18 50.71
N PRO A 84 -51.58 -10.38 51.32
CA PRO A 84 -52.07 -11.65 51.85
C PRO A 84 -52.46 -12.71 50.80
N PRO A 85 -52.47 -14.01 51.13
CA PRO A 85 -52.85 -15.08 50.22
C PRO A 85 -54.37 -15.09 49.97
N GLN A 86 -54.79 -14.84 48.73
CA GLN A 86 -56.14 -15.18 48.27
C GLN A 86 -56.17 -16.62 47.76
N PRO A 87 -57.04 -17.50 48.29
CA PRO A 87 -57.28 -18.81 47.71
C PRO A 87 -58.17 -18.66 46.46
N ALA A 88 -57.55 -18.59 45.28
CA ALA A 88 -58.27 -18.78 44.02
C ALA A 88 -58.29 -20.29 43.69
N THR A 89 -59.50 -20.87 43.72
CA THR A 89 -59.82 -22.22 43.23
C THR A 89 -59.26 -22.44 41.82
N PRO A 90 -58.49 -23.51 41.54
CA PRO A 90 -58.11 -23.83 40.17
C PRO A 90 -59.34 -24.38 39.44
N THR A 91 -60.01 -23.53 38.68
CA THR A 91 -60.86 -24.00 37.58
C THR A 91 -59.91 -24.40 36.46
N ILE A 92 -59.79 -25.71 36.22
CA ILE A 92 -58.96 -26.26 35.14
C ILE A 92 -59.57 -25.78 33.81
N PRO A 93 -58.89 -24.92 33.03
CA PRO A 93 -59.33 -24.60 31.68
C PRO A 93 -59.17 -25.84 30.77
N PRO A 94 -59.96 -25.98 29.70
CA PRO A 94 -59.76 -27.07 28.75
C PRO A 94 -58.34 -27.00 28.18
N VAL A 95 -57.67 -28.15 28.14
CA VAL A 95 -56.35 -28.32 27.52
C VAL A 95 -56.46 -27.90 26.06
N VAL A 96 -55.88 -26.73 25.72
CA VAL A 96 -55.68 -26.34 24.34
C VAL A 96 -54.55 -27.21 23.81
N THR A 97 -54.91 -28.21 23.00
CA THR A 97 -53.94 -28.93 22.16
C THR A 97 -53.38 -27.91 21.18
N LEU A 98 -52.17 -27.42 21.45
CA LEU A 98 -51.43 -26.57 20.53
C LEU A 98 -51.11 -27.40 19.28
N GLU A 99 -51.69 -27.01 18.14
CA GLU A 99 -51.31 -27.52 16.83
C GLU A 99 -49.82 -27.19 16.60
N PRO A 100 -49.01 -28.11 16.05
CA PRO A 100 -47.58 -27.85 15.84
C PRO A 100 -47.41 -26.65 14.90
N THR A 101 -46.91 -25.54 15.42
CA THR A 101 -46.40 -24.42 14.61
C THR A 101 -45.27 -24.97 13.74
N GLU A 102 -45.45 -24.99 12.43
CA GLU A 102 -44.38 -25.38 11.50
C GLU A 102 -43.20 -24.42 11.69
N THR A 103 -42.05 -24.96 12.07
CA THR A 103 -40.79 -24.22 12.10
C THR A 103 -40.51 -23.75 10.67
N PRO A 104 -40.37 -22.43 10.42
CA PRO A 104 -40.04 -21.96 9.08
C PRO A 104 -38.73 -22.61 8.66
N THR A 105 -38.76 -23.26 7.49
CA THR A 105 -37.52 -23.78 6.87
C THR A 105 -36.59 -22.58 6.64
N PRO A 106 -35.32 -22.65 7.09
CA PRO A 106 -34.38 -21.55 6.86
C PRO A 106 -34.27 -21.33 5.35
N THR A 107 -34.53 -20.08 4.92
CA THR A 107 -34.23 -19.66 3.55
C THR A 107 -32.73 -19.76 3.35
N PRO A 108 -32.21 -20.38 2.28
CA PRO A 108 -30.78 -20.45 2.05
C PRO A 108 -30.21 -19.03 1.95
N SER A 109 -29.23 -18.71 2.79
CA SER A 109 -28.43 -17.49 2.65
C SER A 109 -27.60 -17.59 1.39
N PRO A 110 -27.50 -16.53 0.55
CA PRO A 110 -26.60 -16.55 -0.59
C PRO A 110 -25.16 -16.78 -0.15
N GLU A 111 -24.45 -17.66 -0.87
CA GLU A 111 -23.02 -17.91 -0.68
C GLU A 111 -22.22 -16.68 -1.18
N PRO A 112 -21.23 -16.18 -0.41
CA PRO A 112 -20.44 -15.02 -0.84
C PRO A 112 -19.63 -15.36 -2.09
N THR A 113 -19.78 -14.55 -3.14
CA THR A 113 -19.03 -14.70 -4.41
C THR A 113 -17.87 -13.70 -4.43
N PRO A 114 -16.63 -14.11 -4.79
CA PRO A 114 -15.51 -13.18 -4.97
C PRO A 114 -15.80 -12.11 -6.04
N PRO A 115 -15.30 -10.87 -5.88
CA PRO A 115 -15.41 -9.85 -6.91
C PRO A 115 -14.73 -10.27 -8.21
N GLU A 116 -15.28 -9.89 -9.38
CA GLU A 116 -14.74 -10.23 -10.69
C GLU A 116 -13.49 -9.40 -11.06
N ALA A 117 -13.32 -8.23 -10.44
CA ALA A 117 -12.22 -7.31 -10.73
C ALA A 117 -11.54 -6.80 -9.46
N LEU A 118 -10.27 -6.42 -9.62
CA LEU A 118 -9.51 -5.71 -8.58
C LEU A 118 -10.03 -4.28 -8.47
N ALA A 119 -10.30 -3.83 -7.25
CA ALA A 119 -10.74 -2.48 -6.94
C ALA A 119 -10.33 -2.11 -5.51
N ALA A 120 -10.27 -0.81 -5.20
CA ALA A 120 -10.08 -0.36 -3.83
C ALA A 120 -11.20 -0.90 -2.92
N GLY A 121 -10.82 -1.40 -1.75
CA GLY A 121 -11.71 -2.05 -0.78
C GLY A 121 -11.93 -3.55 -1.02
N VAL A 122 -11.40 -4.13 -2.10
CA VAL A 122 -11.45 -5.57 -2.37
C VAL A 122 -10.22 -6.27 -1.79
N TYR A 123 -10.41 -7.50 -1.33
CA TYR A 123 -9.29 -8.38 -0.95
C TYR A 123 -8.74 -9.08 -2.19
N ALA A 124 -7.42 -9.21 -2.24
CA ALA A 124 -6.73 -9.97 -3.27
C ALA A 124 -5.79 -10.99 -2.62
N ARG A 125 -5.69 -12.16 -3.23
CA ARG A 125 -4.72 -13.19 -2.90
C ARG A 125 -3.49 -13.02 -3.78
N VAL A 126 -2.32 -13.19 -3.18
CA VAL A 126 -1.05 -13.28 -3.90
C VAL A 126 -0.95 -14.65 -4.57
N VAL A 127 -0.79 -14.67 -5.90
CA VAL A 127 -0.72 -15.89 -6.69
C VAL A 127 0.40 -15.83 -7.73
N GLY A 128 0.91 -16.99 -8.15
CA GLY A 128 1.82 -17.11 -9.29
C GLY A 128 3.26 -16.66 -8.97
N THR A 129 3.65 -16.60 -7.70
CA THR A 129 5.02 -16.26 -7.30
C THR A 129 5.93 -17.48 -7.13
N GLU A 130 5.41 -18.70 -7.33
CA GLU A 130 6.14 -19.97 -7.19
C GLU A 130 6.82 -20.13 -5.82
N GLY A 131 6.28 -19.48 -4.78
CA GLY A 131 6.82 -19.48 -3.42
C GLY A 131 7.90 -18.44 -3.14
N ALA A 132 8.29 -17.61 -4.13
CA ALA A 132 9.21 -16.50 -3.92
C ALA A 132 8.57 -15.30 -3.18
N GLY A 133 7.24 -15.21 -3.23
CA GLY A 133 6.46 -14.11 -2.68
C GLY A 133 6.43 -12.87 -3.59
N LEU A 134 5.46 -12.00 -3.32
CA LEU A 134 5.23 -10.76 -4.06
C LEU A 134 5.95 -9.59 -3.39
N SER A 135 6.79 -8.89 -4.14
CA SER A 135 7.53 -7.75 -3.63
C SER A 135 6.63 -6.55 -3.39
N VAL A 136 6.52 -6.12 -2.13
CA VAL A 136 5.83 -4.89 -1.71
C VAL A 136 6.83 -3.74 -1.73
N ARG A 137 6.53 -2.68 -2.48
CA ARG A 137 7.45 -1.57 -2.76
C ARG A 137 6.93 -0.23 -2.25
N GLY A 138 7.85 0.72 -2.04
CA GLY A 138 7.52 2.07 -1.59
C GLY A 138 6.82 2.96 -2.63
N GLY A 139 6.75 2.53 -3.89
CA GLY A 139 6.15 3.28 -4.99
C GLY A 139 5.77 2.39 -6.17
N PRO A 140 4.91 2.86 -7.09
CA PRO A 140 4.48 2.13 -8.28
C PRO A 140 5.60 2.07 -9.33
N GLY A 141 6.59 1.22 -9.08
CA GLY A 141 7.70 1.01 -9.99
C GLY A 141 8.71 -0.03 -9.51
N THR A 142 9.33 -0.75 -10.44
CA THR A 142 10.33 -1.79 -10.12
C THR A 142 11.63 -1.24 -9.55
N ASN A 143 11.92 0.04 -9.78
CA ASN A 143 13.08 0.76 -9.23
C ASN A 143 12.86 1.29 -7.80
N ASN A 144 11.61 1.29 -7.31
CA ASN A 144 11.30 1.71 -5.95
C ASN A 144 11.82 0.68 -4.93
N ALA A 145 12.23 1.16 -3.76
CA ALA A 145 12.75 0.30 -2.69
C ALA A 145 11.71 -0.77 -2.29
N ARG A 146 12.16 -2.03 -2.18
CA ARG A 146 11.35 -3.12 -1.64
C ARG A 146 11.29 -2.98 -0.13
N ILE A 147 10.09 -2.81 0.42
CA ILE A 147 9.86 -2.60 1.85
C ILE A 147 9.40 -3.87 2.56
N SER A 148 8.73 -4.79 1.85
CA SER A 148 8.31 -6.08 2.36
C SER A 148 8.14 -7.09 1.22
N VAL A 149 7.84 -8.34 1.57
CA VAL A 149 7.46 -9.42 0.66
C VAL A 149 6.21 -10.08 1.21
N ALA A 150 5.12 -10.03 0.45
CA ALA A 150 3.90 -10.77 0.76
C ALA A 150 4.09 -12.23 0.34
N ALA A 151 3.77 -13.19 1.21
CA ALA A 151 3.94 -14.61 0.89
C ALA A 151 2.97 -15.05 -0.22
N GLU A 152 3.30 -16.13 -0.93
CA GLU A 152 2.32 -16.82 -1.80
C GLU A 152 1.08 -17.20 -0.96
N ASP A 153 -0.10 -17.15 -1.58
CA ASP A 153 -1.40 -17.40 -0.95
C ASP A 153 -1.81 -16.43 0.17
N SER A 154 -0.98 -15.44 0.51
CA SER A 154 -1.36 -14.41 1.47
C SER A 154 -2.46 -13.51 0.91
N VAL A 155 -3.36 -13.09 1.79
CA VAL A 155 -4.46 -12.19 1.44
C VAL A 155 -4.08 -10.77 1.82
N VAL A 156 -4.26 -9.84 0.90
CA VAL A 156 -3.98 -8.41 1.06
C VAL A 156 -5.24 -7.60 0.75
N LEU A 157 -5.41 -6.47 1.43
CA LEU A 157 -6.49 -5.52 1.16
C LEU A 157 -6.01 -4.47 0.16
N ILE A 158 -6.73 -4.28 -0.93
CA ILE A 158 -6.45 -3.21 -1.89
C ILE A 158 -6.97 -1.89 -1.31
N LEU A 159 -6.09 -0.90 -1.18
CA LEU A 159 -6.39 0.43 -0.66
C LEU A 159 -6.54 1.49 -1.76
N ASP A 160 -5.71 1.44 -2.79
CA ASP A 160 -5.72 2.41 -3.90
C ASP A 160 -5.16 1.77 -5.20
N GLY A 161 -5.38 2.42 -6.34
CA GLY A 161 -5.00 1.96 -7.67
C GLY A 161 -6.21 1.87 -8.63
N PRO A 162 -5.99 1.50 -9.90
CA PRO A 162 -4.70 1.14 -10.51
C PRO A 162 -3.83 2.37 -10.78
N ARG A 163 -2.49 2.22 -10.67
CA ARG A 163 -1.51 3.20 -11.16
C ARG A 163 -0.59 2.57 -12.19
N ALA A 164 -0.24 3.32 -13.23
CA ALA A 164 0.78 2.91 -14.19
C ALA A 164 2.18 2.95 -13.56
N ASP A 165 3.10 2.14 -14.09
CA ASP A 165 4.51 2.16 -13.69
C ASP A 165 5.14 3.55 -13.90
N GLU A 166 5.82 4.07 -12.88
CA GLU A 166 6.52 5.36 -12.94
C GLU A 166 7.63 5.39 -14.00
N ASN A 167 8.17 4.23 -14.38
CA ASN A 167 9.24 4.09 -15.36
C ASN A 167 8.68 3.77 -16.77
N GLN A 168 7.37 3.94 -16.98
CA GLN A 168 6.70 3.72 -18.27
C GLN A 168 6.84 2.29 -18.79
N GLN A 169 6.89 1.32 -17.88
CA GLN A 169 6.82 -0.10 -18.20
C GLN A 169 5.35 -0.57 -18.23
N ASP A 170 5.11 -1.72 -18.84
CA ASP A 170 3.79 -2.35 -18.94
C ASP A 170 3.36 -3.06 -17.63
N PHE A 171 3.55 -2.38 -16.49
CA PHE A 171 3.11 -2.86 -15.19
C PHE A 171 2.00 -1.98 -14.62
N VAL A 172 0.97 -2.62 -14.07
CA VAL A 172 -0.09 -1.95 -13.31
C VAL A 172 0.14 -2.22 -11.82
N TRP A 173 0.12 -1.16 -11.04
CA TRP A 173 0.43 -1.19 -9.62
C TRP A 173 -0.81 -0.90 -8.78
N TRP A 174 -0.93 -1.63 -7.68
CA TRP A 174 -1.99 -1.49 -6.68
C TRP A 174 -1.35 -1.21 -5.32
N PHE A 175 -1.92 -0.25 -4.59
CA PHE A 175 -1.53 0.01 -3.21
C PHE A 175 -2.34 -0.93 -2.32
N VAL A 176 -1.64 -1.76 -1.56
CA VAL A 176 -2.24 -2.82 -0.74
C VAL A 176 -1.76 -2.71 0.70
N ARG A 177 -2.52 -3.31 1.61
CA ARG A 177 -2.15 -3.54 3.00
C ARG A 177 -2.23 -5.02 3.33
N ASP A 178 -1.17 -5.56 3.92
CA ASP A 178 -1.17 -6.94 4.42
C ASP A 178 -1.83 -7.06 5.80
N GLU A 179 -2.00 -8.30 6.28
CA GLU A 179 -2.59 -8.58 7.59
C GLU A 179 -1.76 -8.03 8.76
N SER A 180 -0.45 -7.83 8.56
CA SER A 180 0.46 -7.24 9.55
C SER A 180 0.38 -5.70 9.60
N GLY A 181 -0.37 -5.09 8.68
CA GLY A 181 -0.53 -3.64 8.56
C GLY A 181 0.55 -2.95 7.71
N VAL A 182 1.40 -3.69 7.02
CA VAL A 182 2.38 -3.12 6.08
C VAL A 182 1.66 -2.68 4.82
N GLU A 183 1.84 -1.42 4.45
CA GLU A 183 1.25 -0.80 3.28
C GLU A 183 2.31 -0.58 2.19
N GLY A 184 1.97 -0.86 0.93
CA GLY A 184 2.87 -0.62 -0.20
C GLY A 184 2.29 -0.98 -1.55
N TRP A 185 3.11 -0.79 -2.58
CA TRP A 185 2.75 -1.03 -3.98
C TRP A 185 3.16 -2.42 -4.43
N VAL A 186 2.25 -3.14 -5.06
CA VAL A 186 2.47 -4.46 -5.66
C VAL A 186 1.97 -4.47 -7.10
N VAL A 187 2.52 -5.34 -7.93
CA VAL A 187 2.11 -5.46 -9.34
C VAL A 187 0.86 -6.33 -9.46
N GLN A 188 -0.04 -5.93 -10.36
CA GLN A 188 -1.34 -6.55 -10.61
C GLN A 188 -1.24 -8.02 -11.01
N ASP A 189 -0.21 -8.40 -11.76
CA ASP A 189 -0.07 -9.72 -12.38
C ASP A 189 -0.07 -10.88 -11.37
N PHE A 190 0.29 -10.59 -10.12
CA PHE A 190 0.32 -11.56 -9.02
C PHE A 190 -0.84 -11.37 -8.03
N LEU A 191 -1.90 -10.66 -8.41
CA LEU A 191 -3.09 -10.44 -7.59
C LEU A 191 -4.32 -11.10 -8.20
N GLN A 192 -5.00 -11.91 -7.38
CA GLN A 192 -6.28 -12.48 -7.73
C GLN A 192 -7.37 -12.01 -6.74
N PRO A 193 -8.47 -11.39 -7.19
CA PRO A 193 -9.58 -11.03 -6.30
C PRO A 193 -10.05 -12.24 -5.48
N THR A 194 -10.28 -12.02 -4.20
CA THR A 194 -10.70 -13.07 -3.27
C THR A 194 -11.69 -12.51 -2.24
N LEU A 195 -12.34 -13.41 -1.51
CA LEU A 195 -13.20 -13.02 -0.40
C LEU A 195 -12.35 -12.49 0.76
N PRO A 196 -12.92 -11.67 1.65
CA PRO A 196 -12.27 -11.33 2.90
C PRO A 196 -11.79 -12.59 3.61
N PRO A 197 -10.61 -12.57 4.26
CA PRO A 197 -10.17 -13.71 5.06
C PRO A 197 -11.24 -13.98 6.12
N GLU A 198 -11.63 -15.25 6.27
CA GLU A 198 -12.60 -15.63 7.29
C GLU A 198 -12.01 -15.29 8.66
N GLN A 199 -12.45 -14.15 9.20
CA GLN A 199 -12.13 -13.74 10.57
C GLN A 199 -12.72 -14.83 11.46
N GLY A 200 -11.87 -15.72 11.96
CA GLY A 200 -12.28 -16.89 12.75
C GLY A 200 -13.32 -16.49 13.80
N GLN A 201 -14.51 -17.06 13.70
CA GLN A 201 -15.53 -16.99 14.75
C GLN A 201 -15.11 -17.80 15.97
#